data_AF-A0A959PDX0-F1
#
_entry.id   AF-A0A959PDX0-F1
#
_cell.length_a   1.000
_cell.length_b   1.000
_cell.length_c   1.000
_cell.angle_alpha   90.00
_cell.angle_beta   90.00
_cell.angle_gamma   90.00
#
_symmetry.space_group_name_H-M   'P 1'
#
loop_
_entity.id
_entity.type
_entity.pdbx_description
1 polymer ?
#
loop_
_entity_poly.entity_id
_entity_poly.type
_entity_poly.pdbx_seq_one_letter_code
_entity_poly.pdbx_strand_id
1 'polypeptide(L)'
;MKSRVDAHDLCEIVSIFRNLCTYFLVTTIITNSLFYNTVEKANSNALTKLLTIATLVLAGFLHSSFHVFEVEAFLGFNLVPNWSGDLVTFGEVYVHEGKIIDFKSTTPREFVLMATGNMRSSANPDKINMMELHHIPDCAARFDTTQEYHYIDCDVVDRLWKLRYRARPGEVVSEASVESGSAASGWARGPNGNAPTPGQRLILAQYGIQFYSNFAWGEQCFRLIHDASDASWVSRYIGS
;
A
#
# COMPACT_ATOMS: atom_id res chain seq x y z
N MET A 1 16.66 18.04 -16.15
CA MET A 1 16.43 16.59 -16.27
C MET A 1 16.85 15.97 -14.93
N LYS A 2 15.89 15.81 -14.02
CA LYS A 2 16.13 15.38 -12.62
C LYS A 2 15.87 13.89 -12.59
N SER A 3 16.91 13.06 -12.44
CA SER A 3 16.73 11.61 -12.29
C SER A 3 15.97 11.34 -11.00
N ARG A 4 14.73 10.87 -11.13
CA ARG A 4 13.95 10.34 -10.01
C ARG A 4 14.51 8.95 -9.76
N VAL A 5 15.14 8.75 -8.62
CA VAL A 5 15.50 7.40 -8.15
C VAL A 5 14.21 6.84 -7.58
N ASP A 6 13.68 5.79 -8.22
CA ASP A 6 12.43 5.18 -7.81
C ASP A 6 12.62 4.49 -6.45
N ALA A 7 11.58 4.47 -5.61
CA ALA A 7 11.63 3.84 -4.29
C ALA A 7 12.03 2.36 -4.34
N HIS A 8 11.78 1.70 -5.48
CA HIS A 8 12.24 0.34 -5.78
C HIS A 8 13.78 0.24 -5.82
N ASP A 9 14.47 1.20 -6.44
CA ASP A 9 15.94 1.23 -6.50
C ASP A 9 16.54 1.50 -5.12
N LEU A 10 15.88 2.31 -4.30
CA LEU A 10 16.30 2.55 -2.92
C LEU A 10 16.16 1.28 -2.07
N CYS A 11 15.12 0.47 -2.27
CA CYS A 11 14.94 -0.81 -1.58
C CYS A 11 16.03 -1.84 -1.96
N GLU A 12 16.38 -1.96 -3.23
CA GLU A 12 17.47 -2.85 -3.66
C GLU A 12 18.83 -2.36 -3.15
N ILE A 13 19.09 -1.05 -3.20
CA ILE A 13 20.31 -0.45 -2.65
C ILE A 13 20.41 -0.74 -1.15
N VAL A 14 19.32 -0.57 -0.38
CA VAL A 14 19.31 -0.86 1.06
C VAL A 14 19.54 -2.35 1.35
N SER A 15 18.99 -3.26 0.53
CA SER A 15 19.26 -4.70 0.63
C SER A 15 20.73 -5.06 0.35
N ILE A 16 21.33 -4.43 -0.67
CA ILE A 16 22.75 -4.58 -0.99
C ILE A 16 23.63 -4.05 0.15
N PHE A 17 23.28 -2.89 0.72
CA PHE A 17 23.98 -2.35 1.90
C PHE A 17 23.82 -3.23 3.14
N ARG A 18 22.67 -3.89 3.33
CA ARG A 18 22.45 -4.87 4.40
C ARG A 18 23.41 -6.06 4.27
N ASN A 19 23.56 -6.61 3.08
CA ASN A 19 24.47 -7.72 2.83
C ASN A 19 25.94 -7.30 2.99
N LEU A 20 26.31 -6.11 2.52
CA LEU A 20 27.65 -5.56 2.71
C LEU A 20 27.98 -5.26 4.18
N CYS A 21 27.04 -4.70 4.96
CA CYS A 21 27.23 -4.47 6.39
C CYS A 21 27.33 -5.77 7.18
N THR A 22 26.54 -6.79 6.84
CA THR A 22 26.64 -8.11 7.48
C THR A 22 28.00 -8.75 7.18
N TYR A 23 28.48 -8.63 5.94
CA TYR A 23 29.82 -9.07 5.55
C TYR A 23 30.92 -8.30 6.30
N PHE A 24 30.76 -6.98 6.47
CA PHE A 24 31.69 -6.14 7.21
C PHE A 24 31.71 -6.49 8.71
N LEU A 25 30.54 -6.79 9.30
CA LEU A 25 30.41 -7.27 10.69
C LEU A 25 31.12 -8.60 10.91
N VAL A 26 30.86 -9.58 10.03
CA VAL A 26 31.48 -10.92 10.14
C VAL A 26 33.00 -10.82 9.96
N THR A 27 33.48 -10.05 9.00
CA THR A 27 34.92 -9.84 8.79
C THR A 27 35.57 -9.05 9.92
N THR A 28 34.88 -8.07 10.52
CA THR A 28 35.41 -7.31 11.67
C THR A 28 35.43 -8.16 12.95
N ILE A 29 34.44 -9.02 13.17
CA ILE A 29 34.41 -9.95 14.32
C ILE A 29 35.50 -11.02 14.15
N ILE A 30 35.65 -11.59 12.96
CA ILE A 30 36.69 -12.60 12.67
C ILE A 30 38.08 -11.99 12.79
N THR A 31 38.32 -10.80 12.23
CA THR A 31 39.62 -10.14 12.35
C THR A 31 39.92 -9.74 13.80
N ASN A 32 38.94 -9.26 14.57
CA ASN A 32 39.13 -8.98 16.00
C ASN A 32 39.38 -10.25 16.83
N SER A 33 38.70 -11.37 16.55
CA SER A 33 38.94 -12.64 17.23
C SER A 33 40.33 -13.22 16.93
N LEU A 34 40.75 -13.17 15.67
CA LEU A 34 42.10 -13.56 15.26
C LEU A 34 43.16 -12.64 15.89
N PHE A 35 42.91 -11.32 15.93
CA PHE A 35 43.80 -10.35 16.55
C PHE A 35 43.93 -10.58 18.07
N TYR A 36 42.82 -10.85 18.77
CA TYR A 36 42.79 -11.15 20.20
C TYR A 36 43.65 -12.38 20.55
N ASN A 37 43.49 -13.47 19.79
CA ASN A 37 44.27 -14.70 19.97
C ASN A 37 45.77 -14.52 19.69
N THR A 38 46.15 -13.55 18.86
CA THR A 38 47.56 -13.25 18.58
C THR A 38 48.18 -12.38 19.68
N VAL A 39 47.42 -11.46 20.26
CA VAL A 39 47.86 -10.56 21.34
C VAL A 39 47.99 -11.31 22.67
N GLU A 40 47.18 -12.33 22.95
CA GLU A 40 47.29 -13.13 24.18
C GLU A 40 48.61 -13.94 24.26
N LYS A 41 49.22 -14.27 23.12
CA LYS A 41 50.53 -14.94 23.03
C LYS A 41 51.74 -14.01 23.08
N ALA A 42 51.55 -12.69 22.94
CA ALA A 42 52.62 -11.70 23.02
C ALA A 42 52.48 -10.91 24.32
N ASN A 43 53.51 -10.93 25.17
CA ASN A 43 53.59 -10.24 26.46
C ASN A 43 53.00 -8.81 26.38
N SER A 44 51.72 -8.63 26.70
CA SER A 44 50.95 -7.45 26.27
C SER A 44 50.99 -6.37 27.35
N ASN A 45 51.65 -5.25 27.04
CA ASN A 45 51.73 -4.10 27.92
C ASN A 45 50.32 -3.48 28.12
N ALA A 46 50.06 -2.84 29.26
CA ALA A 46 48.74 -2.29 29.60
C ALA A 46 48.11 -1.37 28.52
N LEU A 47 48.96 -0.74 27.69
CA LEU A 47 48.56 0.14 26.58
C LEU A 47 47.76 -0.60 25.50
N THR A 48 48.11 -1.83 25.13
CA THR A 48 47.40 -2.59 24.09
C THR A 48 45.99 -2.97 24.57
N LYS A 49 45.83 -3.36 25.84
CA LYS A 49 44.52 -3.66 26.44
C LYS A 49 43.61 -2.42 26.46
N LEU A 50 44.15 -1.25 26.82
CA LEU A 50 43.42 0.02 26.80
C LEU A 50 42.97 0.41 25.38
N LEU A 51 43.83 0.20 24.37
CA LEU A 51 43.50 0.50 22.99
C LEU A 51 42.37 -0.41 22.46
N THR A 52 42.39 -1.71 22.81
CA THR A 52 41.34 -2.66 22.42
C THR A 52 39.99 -2.36 23.08
N ILE A 53 39.99 -1.95 24.35
CA ILE A 53 38.76 -1.54 25.04
C ILE A 53 38.21 -0.25 24.41
N ALA A 54 39.09 0.71 24.09
CA ALA A 54 38.68 1.95 23.43
C ALA A 54 38.05 1.71 22.05
N THR A 55 38.61 0.81 21.23
CA THR A 55 38.00 0.45 19.94
C THR A 55 36.68 -0.30 20.07
N LEU A 56 36.53 -1.18 21.06
CA LEU A 56 35.26 -1.86 21.33
C LEU A 56 34.17 -0.88 21.79
N VAL A 57 34.53 0.10 22.64
CA VAL A 57 33.60 1.16 23.07
C VAL A 57 33.22 2.05 21.89
N LEU A 58 34.19 2.46 21.06
CA LEU A 58 33.91 3.26 19.86
C LEU A 58 33.01 2.51 18.86
N ALA A 59 33.26 1.21 18.65
CA ALA A 59 32.43 0.37 17.79
C ALA A 59 31.01 0.20 18.34
N GLY A 60 30.85 0.11 19.67
CA GLY A 60 29.55 0.12 20.35
C GLY A 60 28.78 1.43 20.14
N PHE A 61 29.45 2.58 20.24
CA PHE A 61 28.85 3.90 19.99
C PHE A 61 28.50 4.14 18.51
N LEU A 62 29.20 3.50 17.57
CA LEU A 62 28.87 3.57 16.14
C LEU A 62 27.70 2.64 15.76
N HIS A 63 27.36 1.65 16.60
CA HIS A 63 26.25 0.71 16.34
C HIS A 63 24.87 1.31 16.62
N SER A 64 24.78 2.35 17.46
CA SER A 64 23.52 2.87 18.00
C SER A 64 22.71 3.79 17.07
N SER A 65 23.09 3.98 15.79
CA SER A 65 22.46 5.02 14.94
C SER A 65 21.91 4.55 13.60
N PHE A 66 21.87 3.25 13.31
CA PHE A 66 21.18 2.76 12.10
C PHE A 66 19.69 2.52 12.40
N HIS A 67 18.91 3.59 12.38
CA HIS A 67 17.46 3.46 12.23
C HIS A 67 17.19 2.95 10.81
N VAL A 68 16.80 1.67 10.70
CA VAL A 68 16.32 1.11 9.44
C VAL A 68 15.04 1.86 9.07
N PHE A 69 15.07 2.54 7.92
CA PHE A 69 13.90 3.20 7.37
C PHE A 69 12.95 2.12 6.85
N GLU A 70 12.01 1.70 7.69
CA GLU A 70 11.02 0.68 7.34
C GLU A 70 9.88 1.33 6.57
N VAL A 71 9.74 0.97 5.30
CA VAL A 71 8.64 1.40 4.45
C VAL A 71 7.71 0.22 4.26
N GLU A 72 6.48 0.38 4.71
CA GLU A 72 5.41 -0.59 4.50
C GLU A 72 4.68 -0.25 3.20
N ALA A 73 4.26 -1.27 2.45
CA ALA A 73 3.48 -1.09 1.23
C ALA A 73 2.11 -1.74 1.40
N PHE A 74 1.06 -1.03 1.01
CA PHE A 74 -0.32 -1.48 1.12
C PHE A 74 -1.06 -1.27 -0.20
N LEU A 75 -2.06 -2.11 -0.47
CA LEU A 75 -3.02 -1.82 -1.53
C LEU A 75 -4.03 -0.79 -1.02
N GLY A 76 -4.40 0.15 -1.88
CA GLY A 76 -5.36 1.19 -1.54
C GLY A 76 -5.94 1.91 -2.74
N PHE A 77 -6.94 2.74 -2.47
CA PHE A 77 -7.54 3.64 -3.45
C PHE A 77 -7.98 4.97 -2.83
N ASN A 78 -8.15 5.97 -3.68
CA ASN A 78 -8.79 7.23 -3.33
C ASN A 78 -9.88 7.57 -4.36
N LEU A 79 -10.75 8.51 -4.01
CA LEU A 79 -11.91 8.88 -4.83
C LEU A 79 -11.61 10.04 -5.78
N VAL A 80 -10.34 10.27 -6.14
CA VAL A 80 -9.93 11.27 -7.13
C VAL A 80 -9.83 10.62 -8.51
N PRO A 81 -10.41 11.24 -9.55
CA PRO A 81 -10.22 10.77 -10.91
C PRO A 81 -8.76 10.84 -11.35
N ASN A 82 -8.33 9.87 -12.16
CA ASN A 82 -6.99 9.88 -12.76
C ASN A 82 -7.02 10.51 -14.18
N TRP A 83 -5.83 10.69 -14.76
CA TRP A 83 -5.68 11.24 -16.10
C TRP A 83 -6.17 10.29 -17.21
N SER A 84 -6.30 9.00 -16.90
CA SER A 84 -6.82 7.96 -17.81
C SER A 84 -8.35 7.95 -17.88
N GLY A 85 -9.04 8.74 -17.05
CA GLY A 85 -10.49 8.86 -17.04
C GLY A 85 -11.20 7.96 -16.03
N ASP A 86 -10.47 7.17 -15.24
CA ASP A 86 -11.06 6.44 -14.12
C ASP A 86 -11.47 7.42 -13.03
N LEU A 87 -12.59 7.14 -12.38
CA LEU A 87 -13.17 8.01 -11.33
C LEU A 87 -12.64 7.69 -9.92
N VAL A 88 -11.86 6.61 -9.81
CA VAL A 88 -11.22 6.11 -8.59
C VAL A 88 -9.77 5.79 -8.96
N THR A 89 -8.83 6.24 -8.14
CA THR A 89 -7.41 5.98 -8.35
C THR A 89 -6.97 4.86 -7.42
N PHE A 90 -6.54 3.73 -8.00
CA PHE A 90 -6.04 2.56 -7.29
C PHE A 90 -4.51 2.51 -7.31
N GLY A 91 -3.89 1.82 -6.36
CA GLY A 91 -2.44 1.59 -6.40
C GLY A 91 -1.83 1.04 -5.12
N GLU A 92 -0.50 1.07 -5.10
CA GLU A 92 0.32 0.75 -3.95
C GLU A 92 0.60 2.04 -3.15
N VAL A 93 0.24 2.04 -1.88
CA VAL A 93 0.43 3.14 -0.91
C VAL A 93 1.62 2.79 -0.03
N TYR A 94 2.65 3.63 -0.06
CA TYR A 94 3.86 3.45 0.73
C TYR A 94 3.79 4.29 2.00
N VAL A 95 3.95 3.65 3.16
CA VAL A 95 3.74 4.22 4.47
C VAL A 95 5.01 4.10 5.31
N HIS A 96 5.36 5.17 6.00
CA HIS A 96 6.43 5.19 6.99
C HIS A 96 5.94 5.94 8.24
N GLU A 97 6.09 5.34 9.41
CA GLU A 97 5.61 5.88 10.69
C GLU A 97 4.14 6.33 10.64
N GLY A 98 3.29 5.52 9.99
CA GLY A 98 1.85 5.78 9.83
C GLY A 98 1.51 6.93 8.85
N LYS A 99 2.49 7.48 8.13
CA LYS A 99 2.29 8.54 7.13
C LYS A 99 2.56 8.02 5.74
N ILE A 100 1.70 8.37 4.80
CA ILE A 100 1.91 8.07 3.37
C ILE A 100 3.09 8.91 2.88
N ILE A 101 4.13 8.25 2.37
CA ILE A 101 5.33 8.89 1.81
C ILE A 101 5.38 8.84 0.28
N ASP A 102 4.73 7.84 -0.33
CA ASP A 102 4.68 7.70 -1.78
C ASP A 102 3.44 6.90 -2.22
N PHE A 103 3.13 6.99 -3.52
CA PHE A 103 2.02 6.30 -4.14
C PHE A 103 2.34 5.91 -5.58
N LYS A 104 2.14 4.62 -5.90
CA LYS A 104 2.27 4.10 -7.26
C LYS A 104 0.90 3.70 -7.80
N SER A 105 0.39 4.51 -8.72
CA SER A 105 -0.91 4.27 -9.37
C SER A 105 -0.90 3.02 -10.23
N THR A 106 -2.05 2.37 -10.32
CA THR A 106 -2.27 1.17 -11.13
C THR A 106 -3.67 1.22 -11.75
N THR A 107 -3.94 0.39 -12.75
CA THR A 107 -5.29 0.23 -13.31
C THR A 107 -6.20 -0.54 -12.36
N PRO A 108 -7.54 -0.38 -12.43
CA PRO A 108 -8.47 -1.18 -11.62
C PRO A 108 -8.25 -2.69 -11.80
N ARG A 109 -7.93 -3.09 -13.04
CA ARG A 109 -7.58 -4.45 -13.40
C ARG A 109 -6.34 -4.96 -12.65
N GLU A 110 -5.24 -4.24 -12.73
CA GLU A 110 -4.00 -4.61 -12.03
C GLU A 110 -4.21 -4.63 -10.51
N PHE A 111 -4.97 -3.68 -9.96
CA PHE A 111 -5.33 -3.67 -8.55
C PHE A 111 -6.02 -4.97 -8.13
N VAL A 112 -7.03 -5.43 -8.89
CA VAL A 112 -7.70 -6.71 -8.60
C VAL A 112 -6.76 -7.90 -8.77
N LEU A 113 -5.87 -7.90 -9.76
CA LEU A 113 -4.88 -8.96 -9.91
C LEU A 113 -3.90 -9.01 -8.73
N MET A 114 -3.45 -7.85 -8.24
CA MET A 114 -2.60 -7.76 -7.06
C MET A 114 -3.35 -8.21 -5.81
N ALA A 115 -4.59 -7.77 -5.62
CA ALA A 115 -5.42 -8.10 -4.46
C ALA A 115 -5.84 -9.58 -4.41
N THR A 116 -6.09 -10.20 -5.56
CA THR A 116 -6.43 -11.64 -5.64
C THR A 116 -5.21 -12.55 -5.60
N GLY A 117 -4.00 -11.99 -5.50
CA GLY A 117 -2.76 -12.76 -5.52
C GLY A 117 -2.41 -13.33 -6.90
N ASN A 118 -3.00 -12.83 -7.99
CA ASN A 118 -2.63 -13.26 -9.34
C ASN A 118 -1.40 -12.50 -9.86
N MET A 119 -1.16 -11.28 -9.37
CA MET A 119 -0.01 -10.42 -9.67
C MET A 119 0.78 -10.11 -8.40
N ARG A 120 2.11 -10.21 -8.44
CA ARG A 120 2.98 -9.83 -7.32
C ARG A 120 3.13 -8.31 -7.26
N SER A 121 3.17 -7.75 -6.06
CA SER A 121 3.45 -6.33 -5.82
C SER A 121 4.24 -6.12 -4.54
N SER A 122 4.72 -4.90 -4.30
CA SER A 122 5.36 -4.55 -3.02
C SER A 122 4.36 -4.69 -1.87
N ALA A 123 3.09 -4.38 -2.14
CA ALA A 123 1.99 -4.49 -1.17
C ALA A 123 1.45 -5.90 -0.95
N ASN A 124 1.71 -6.84 -1.87
CA ASN A 124 1.32 -8.25 -1.75
C ASN A 124 2.44 -9.16 -2.30
N PRO A 125 3.59 -9.21 -1.61
CA PRO A 125 4.77 -9.95 -2.11
C PRO A 125 4.54 -11.46 -2.13
N ASP A 126 3.72 -11.96 -1.21
CA ASP A 126 3.42 -13.38 -1.01
C ASP A 126 2.21 -13.86 -1.83
N LYS A 127 1.61 -12.97 -2.64
CA LYS A 127 0.48 -13.29 -3.52
C LYS A 127 -0.71 -13.89 -2.75
N ILE A 128 -0.99 -13.38 -1.55
CA ILE A 128 -2.13 -13.79 -0.74
C ILE A 128 -3.40 -13.28 -1.42
N ASN A 129 -4.46 -14.10 -1.46
CA ASN A 129 -5.77 -13.64 -1.93
C ASN A 129 -6.45 -12.78 -0.85
N MET A 130 -6.21 -11.47 -0.91
CA MET A 130 -6.78 -10.50 0.03
C MET A 130 -8.30 -10.36 -0.14
N MET A 131 -8.83 -10.57 -1.35
CA MET A 131 -10.28 -10.54 -1.57
C MET A 131 -10.99 -11.65 -0.77
N GLU A 132 -10.44 -12.87 -0.79
CA GLU A 132 -10.92 -13.98 0.04
C GLU A 132 -10.69 -13.73 1.53
N LEU A 133 -9.50 -13.24 1.91
CA LEU A 133 -9.15 -12.94 3.31
C LEU A 133 -10.14 -11.98 3.97
N HIS A 134 -10.58 -10.96 3.23
CA HIS A 134 -11.55 -9.96 3.70
C HIS A 134 -13.01 -10.29 3.32
N HIS A 135 -13.28 -11.52 2.89
CA HIS A 135 -14.62 -12.03 2.58
C HIS A 135 -15.39 -11.19 1.54
N ILE A 136 -14.69 -10.60 0.57
CA ILE A 136 -15.31 -9.78 -0.47
C ILE A 136 -16.03 -10.73 -1.46
N PRO A 137 -17.37 -10.70 -1.55
CA PRO A 137 -18.10 -11.60 -2.43
C PRO A 137 -17.88 -11.22 -3.90
N ASP A 138 -17.96 -12.24 -4.77
CA ASP A 138 -17.99 -12.07 -6.23
C ASP A 138 -16.86 -11.17 -6.77
N CYS A 139 -15.66 -11.29 -6.19
CA CYS A 139 -14.45 -10.60 -6.63
C CYS A 139 -13.29 -11.60 -6.82
N ALA A 140 -13.11 -12.09 -8.04
CA ALA A 140 -12.09 -13.07 -8.40
C ALA A 140 -11.42 -12.76 -9.73
N ALA A 141 -10.17 -13.21 -9.87
CA ALA A 141 -9.48 -13.26 -11.15
C ALA A 141 -9.25 -14.72 -11.54
N ARG A 142 -9.71 -15.10 -12.74
CA ARG A 142 -9.63 -16.46 -13.28
C ARG A 142 -8.80 -16.44 -14.56
N PHE A 143 -7.80 -17.31 -14.65
CA PHE A 143 -6.99 -17.42 -15.87
C PHE A 143 -7.77 -18.18 -16.95
N ASP A 144 -8.02 -17.54 -18.09
CA ASP A 144 -8.56 -18.17 -19.28
C ASP A 144 -7.39 -18.74 -20.10
N THR A 145 -7.28 -20.07 -20.13
CA THR A 145 -6.24 -20.78 -20.89
C THR A 145 -6.38 -20.62 -22.39
N THR A 146 -7.57 -20.30 -22.89
CA THR A 146 -7.85 -20.15 -24.32
C THR A 146 -7.36 -18.80 -24.83
N GLN A 147 -7.54 -17.75 -24.03
CA GLN A 147 -7.15 -16.38 -24.38
C GLN A 147 -5.82 -15.95 -23.75
N GLU A 148 -5.20 -16.82 -22.95
CA GLU A 148 -3.98 -16.57 -22.19
C GLU A 148 -4.03 -15.28 -21.36
N TYR A 149 -5.19 -15.03 -20.75
CA TYR A 149 -5.48 -13.78 -20.04
C TYR A 149 -6.37 -14.01 -18.81
N HIS A 150 -6.23 -13.17 -17.78
CA HIS A 150 -7.09 -13.26 -16.60
C HIS A 150 -8.45 -12.58 -16.84
N TYR A 151 -9.54 -13.34 -16.85
CA TYR A 151 -10.87 -12.75 -16.68
C TYR A 151 -11.03 -12.24 -15.25
N ILE A 152 -11.49 -11.01 -15.08
CA ILE A 152 -11.74 -10.41 -13.76
C ILE A 152 -13.25 -10.25 -13.61
N ASP A 153 -13.76 -10.81 -12.53
CA ASP A 153 -15.14 -10.71 -12.10
C ASP A 153 -15.11 -10.00 -10.74
N CYS A 154 -15.34 -8.68 -10.71
CA CYS A 154 -15.26 -7.88 -9.48
C CYS A 154 -16.03 -6.56 -9.62
N ASP A 155 -17.36 -6.66 -9.75
CA ASP A 155 -18.26 -5.54 -10.00
C ASP A 155 -18.21 -4.45 -8.91
N VAL A 156 -17.81 -4.78 -7.68
CA VAL A 156 -17.72 -3.79 -6.60
C VAL A 156 -16.64 -2.74 -6.88
N VAL A 157 -15.48 -3.14 -7.42
CA VAL A 157 -14.38 -2.23 -7.73
C VAL A 157 -14.82 -1.21 -8.79
N ASP A 158 -15.53 -1.67 -9.82
CA ASP A 158 -16.10 -0.83 -10.88
C ASP A 158 -17.24 0.08 -10.39
N ARG A 159 -17.82 -0.21 -9.22
CA ARG A 159 -18.89 0.60 -8.61
C ARG A 159 -18.39 1.56 -7.53
N LEU A 160 -17.11 1.51 -7.12
CA LEU A 160 -16.59 2.38 -6.05
C LEU A 160 -16.73 3.88 -6.36
N TRP A 161 -16.73 4.27 -7.64
CA TRP A 161 -16.97 5.68 -8.02
C TRP A 161 -18.31 6.21 -7.52
N LYS A 162 -19.30 5.33 -7.32
CA LYS A 162 -20.63 5.68 -6.83
C LYS A 162 -20.61 6.25 -5.41
N LEU A 163 -19.56 6.00 -4.63
CA LEU A 163 -19.34 6.64 -3.33
C LEU A 163 -19.21 8.16 -3.47
N ARG A 164 -18.67 8.66 -4.58
CA ARG A 164 -18.45 10.10 -4.78
C ARG A 164 -19.55 10.77 -5.61
N TYR A 165 -20.11 10.07 -6.59
CA TYR A 165 -21.00 10.66 -7.59
C TYR A 165 -22.41 10.05 -7.54
N ARG A 166 -23.42 10.87 -7.83
CA ARG A 166 -24.83 10.46 -8.03
C ARG A 166 -25.07 9.95 -9.45
N ALA A 167 -24.28 10.42 -10.40
CA ALA A 167 -24.28 9.99 -11.79
C ALA A 167 -22.85 10.03 -12.32
N ARG A 168 -22.55 9.20 -13.32
CA ARG A 168 -21.21 9.17 -13.89
C ARG A 168 -20.91 10.55 -14.53
N PRO A 169 -19.78 11.20 -14.20
CA PRO A 169 -19.42 12.46 -14.85
C PRO A 169 -19.37 12.33 -16.37
N GLY A 170 -20.03 13.24 -17.08
CA GLY A 170 -20.10 13.24 -18.55
C GLY A 170 -21.29 12.47 -19.13
N GLU A 171 -22.03 11.69 -18.34
CA GLU A 171 -23.28 11.08 -18.80
C GLU A 171 -24.44 12.09 -18.73
N VAL A 172 -25.26 12.14 -19.79
CA VAL A 172 -26.49 12.93 -19.82
C VAL A 172 -27.52 12.22 -18.95
N VAL A 173 -27.67 12.71 -17.73
CA VAL A 173 -28.62 12.16 -16.76
C VAL A 173 -30.03 12.58 -17.16
N SER A 174 -30.86 11.65 -17.64
CA SER A 174 -32.30 11.89 -17.75
C SER A 174 -32.95 11.75 -16.38
N GLU A 175 -33.95 12.57 -16.03
CA GLU A 175 -34.62 12.50 -14.72
C GLU A 175 -35.14 11.09 -14.39
N ALA A 176 -35.58 10.34 -15.41
CA ALA A 176 -36.02 8.94 -15.29
C ALA A 176 -34.92 7.95 -14.84
N SER A 177 -33.64 8.22 -15.17
CA SER A 177 -32.50 7.36 -14.78
C SER A 177 -32.07 7.56 -13.31
N VAL A 178 -32.51 8.66 -12.70
CA VAL A 178 -32.24 9.05 -11.32
C VAL A 178 -33.33 8.57 -10.38
N GLU A 179 -34.59 8.60 -10.82
CA GLU A 179 -35.74 8.15 -10.01
C GLU A 179 -35.84 6.62 -9.91
N SER A 180 -35.35 5.88 -10.91
CA SER A 180 -35.49 4.43 -10.98
C SER A 180 -34.45 3.64 -10.17
N GLY A 181 -33.48 4.30 -9.51
CA GLY A 181 -32.43 3.60 -8.76
C GLY A 181 -31.65 2.62 -9.63
N SER A 182 -31.56 2.88 -10.94
CA SER A 182 -30.98 1.96 -11.92
C SER A 182 -29.51 1.67 -11.62
N ALA A 183 -28.98 0.59 -12.21
CA ALA A 183 -27.55 0.28 -12.17
C ALA A 183 -26.64 1.43 -12.64
N ALA A 184 -27.18 2.43 -13.36
CA ALA A 184 -26.45 3.62 -13.79
C ALA A 184 -26.36 4.73 -12.71
N SER A 185 -27.22 4.71 -11.68
CA SER A 185 -27.18 5.72 -10.62
C SER A 185 -26.08 5.42 -9.59
N GLY A 186 -25.37 6.46 -9.19
CA GLY A 186 -24.41 6.44 -8.11
C GLY A 186 -25.04 6.70 -6.74
N TRP A 187 -24.27 6.49 -5.68
CA TRP A 187 -24.75 6.42 -4.30
C TRP A 187 -24.67 7.75 -3.56
N ALA A 188 -23.86 8.69 -4.04
CA ALA A 188 -23.78 10.00 -3.42
C ALA A 188 -25.12 10.78 -3.49
N ARG A 189 -25.41 11.53 -2.43
CA ARG A 189 -26.65 12.33 -2.28
C ARG A 189 -26.39 13.80 -1.95
N GLY A 190 -25.14 14.26 -2.03
CA GLY A 190 -24.79 15.64 -1.76
C GLY A 190 -25.32 16.62 -2.82
N PRO A 191 -25.25 17.93 -2.52
CA PRO A 191 -25.71 18.98 -3.41
C PRO A 191 -24.97 18.90 -4.75
N ASN A 192 -25.71 19.12 -5.85
CA ASN A 192 -25.23 19.05 -7.24
C ASN A 192 -24.77 17.67 -7.73
N GLY A 193 -24.98 16.59 -6.96
CA GLY A 193 -24.77 15.20 -7.41
C GLY A 193 -23.32 14.77 -7.62
N ASN A 194 -22.34 15.63 -7.33
CA ASN A 194 -20.91 15.37 -7.56
C ASN A 194 -20.10 15.17 -6.26
N ALA A 195 -20.81 15.05 -5.13
CA ALA A 195 -20.22 14.86 -3.82
C ALA A 195 -21.19 14.13 -2.89
N PRO A 196 -20.69 13.40 -1.88
CA PRO A 196 -21.48 12.87 -0.78
C PRO A 196 -22.05 13.96 0.15
N THR A 197 -23.15 13.64 0.84
CA THR A 197 -23.70 14.45 1.95
C THR A 197 -22.70 14.54 3.12
N PRO A 198 -22.90 15.46 4.09
CA PRO A 198 -22.13 15.44 5.34
C PRO A 198 -22.19 14.09 6.07
N GLY A 199 -23.36 13.44 6.12
CA GLY A 199 -23.54 12.12 6.74
C GLY A 199 -22.73 11.03 6.03
N GLN A 200 -22.82 10.98 4.71
CA GLN A 200 -22.01 10.09 3.88
C GLN A 200 -20.50 10.30 4.06
N ARG A 201 -20.04 11.55 4.24
CA ARG A 201 -18.63 11.82 4.54
C ARG A 201 -18.19 11.29 5.90
N LEU A 202 -19.07 11.33 6.91
CA LEU A 202 -18.76 10.74 8.23
C LEU A 202 -18.63 9.22 8.15
N ILE A 203 -19.39 8.56 7.27
CA ILE A 203 -19.22 7.13 6.99
C ILE A 203 -17.86 6.88 6.34
N LEU A 204 -17.54 7.61 5.26
CA LEU A 204 -16.26 7.46 4.55
C LEU A 204 -15.03 7.74 5.44
N ALA A 205 -15.15 8.68 6.38
CA ALA A 205 -14.08 9.00 7.33
C ALA A 205 -13.67 7.80 8.21
N GLN A 206 -14.58 6.85 8.46
CA GLN A 206 -14.27 5.63 9.23
C GLN A 206 -13.28 4.73 8.50
N TYR A 207 -13.18 4.87 7.17
CA TYR A 207 -12.24 4.13 6.31
C TYR A 207 -10.98 4.95 5.97
N GLY A 208 -10.77 6.09 6.65
CA GLY A 208 -9.64 6.99 6.41
C GLY A 208 -9.87 8.03 5.31
N ILE A 209 -11.05 8.09 4.69
CA ILE A 209 -11.36 9.03 3.62
C ILE A 209 -12.03 10.29 4.20
N GLN A 210 -11.24 11.22 4.73
CA GLN A 210 -11.74 12.53 5.20
C GLN A 210 -11.92 13.51 4.03
N PHE A 211 -10.97 13.49 3.11
CA PHE A 211 -10.98 14.17 1.83
C PHE A 211 -10.89 13.12 0.71
N TYR A 212 -11.40 13.43 -0.49
CA TYR A 212 -11.39 12.48 -1.61
C TYR A 212 -9.98 12.02 -2.02
N SER A 213 -8.96 12.85 -1.75
CA SER A 213 -7.54 12.57 -1.97
C SER A 213 -6.90 11.70 -0.90
N ASN A 214 -7.57 11.48 0.24
CA ASN A 214 -7.09 10.51 1.22
C ASN A 214 -7.35 9.10 0.70
N PHE A 215 -6.40 8.22 0.97
CA PHE A 215 -6.50 6.81 0.61
C PHE A 215 -7.24 6.04 1.70
N ALA A 216 -8.14 5.15 1.29
CA ALA A 216 -8.40 3.94 2.04
C ALA A 216 -7.33 2.93 1.63
N TRP A 217 -6.57 2.40 2.58
CA TRP A 217 -5.44 1.50 2.33
C TRP A 217 -5.34 0.41 3.40
N GLY A 218 -4.66 -0.69 3.07
CA GLY A 218 -4.55 -1.85 3.95
C GLY A 218 -5.93 -2.41 4.32
N GLU A 219 -6.13 -2.74 5.59
CA GLU A 219 -7.42 -3.24 6.10
C GLU A 219 -8.61 -2.33 5.74
N GLN A 220 -8.42 -1.00 5.81
CA GLN A 220 -9.52 -0.05 5.58
C GLN A 220 -9.99 -0.05 4.12
N CYS A 221 -9.07 -0.30 3.18
CA CYS A 221 -9.39 -0.47 1.77
C CYS A 221 -10.34 -1.66 1.58
N PHE A 222 -9.94 -2.84 2.05
CA PHE A 222 -10.72 -4.05 1.85
C PHE A 222 -12.02 -4.07 2.64
N ARG A 223 -12.03 -3.49 3.84
CA ARG A 223 -13.27 -3.29 4.61
C ARG A 223 -14.27 -2.42 3.86
N LEU A 224 -13.83 -1.33 3.23
CA LEU A 224 -14.71 -0.49 2.42
C LEU A 224 -15.22 -1.22 1.17
N ILE A 225 -14.36 -2.00 0.51
CA ILE A 225 -14.78 -2.82 -0.64
C ILE A 225 -15.82 -3.86 -0.22
N HIS A 226 -15.56 -4.59 0.85
CA HIS A 226 -16.51 -5.55 1.44
C HIS A 226 -17.87 -4.89 1.71
N ASP A 227 -17.86 -3.77 2.43
CA ASP A 227 -19.08 -3.06 2.80
C ASP A 227 -19.81 -2.49 1.58
N ALA A 228 -19.08 -2.02 0.57
CA ALA A 228 -19.66 -1.56 -0.69
C ALA A 228 -20.28 -2.70 -1.54
N SER A 229 -19.91 -3.96 -1.28
CA SER A 229 -20.58 -5.12 -1.85
C SER A 229 -21.91 -5.45 -1.16
N ASP A 230 -22.14 -5.00 0.07
CA ASP A 230 -23.36 -5.25 0.84
C ASP A 230 -24.46 -4.21 0.52
N ALA A 231 -25.57 -4.70 -0.04
CA ALA A 231 -26.74 -3.87 -0.37
C ALA A 231 -27.34 -3.15 0.86
N SER A 232 -27.26 -3.73 2.05
CA SER A 232 -27.74 -3.13 3.29
C SER A 232 -26.86 -1.96 3.72
N TRP A 233 -25.55 -2.07 3.56
CA TRP A 233 -24.60 -0.98 3.80
C TRP A 233 -24.80 0.13 2.78
N VAL A 234 -24.92 -0.20 1.49
CA VAL A 234 -25.19 0.77 0.42
C VAL A 234 -26.48 1.54 0.68
N SER A 235 -27.54 0.86 1.15
CA SER A 235 -28.81 1.50 1.51
C SER A 235 -28.66 2.50 2.66
N ARG A 236 -27.90 2.13 3.70
CA ARG A 236 -27.58 3.05 4.81
C ARG A 236 -26.74 4.24 4.35
N TYR A 237 -25.75 3.99 3.50
CA TYR A 237 -24.93 5.03 2.90
C TYR A 237 -25.77 6.04 2.10
N ILE A 238 -26.68 5.55 1.26
CA ILE A 238 -27.59 6.40 0.47
C ILE A 238 -28.53 7.20 1.38
N GLY A 239 -29.01 6.62 2.49
CA GLY A 239 -29.95 7.26 3.41
C GLY A 239 -29.33 8.24 4.41
N SER A 240 -28.01 8.44 4.41
CA SER A 240 -27.27 9.28 5.36
C SER A 240 -27.11 10.73 4.89
#